data_AF-A0A2T4V3Q6-F1
#
_entry.id   AF-A0A2T4V3Q6-F1
#
_cell.length_a   1.000
_cell.length_b   1.000
_cell.length_c   1.000
_cell.angle_alpha   90.00
_cell.angle_beta   90.00
_cell.angle_gamma   90.00
#
_symmetry.space_group_name_H-M   'P 1'
#
loop_
_entity.id
_entity.type
_entity.pdbx_description
1 polymer ?
#
loop_
_entity_poly.entity_id
_entity_poly.type
_entity_poly.pdbx_seq_one_letter_code
_entity_poly.pdbx_strand_id
1 'polypeptide(L)' 'MSITPCPSPLPSALRDESAVEGQRNLFCFSYDACLHLAVKRGWDGWSCRHCPLRDQRDCEPRARDYAESRPRTQGHD' A
#
# COMPACT_ATOMS: atom_id res chain seq x y z
N MET A 1 32.68 4.39 14.72
CA MET A 1 31.68 4.97 15.64
C MET A 1 30.36 5.04 14.88
N SER A 2 29.33 4.28 15.28
CA SER A 2 28.02 4.32 14.59
C SER A 2 27.20 5.49 15.10
N ILE A 3 26.93 6.46 14.24
CA ILE A 3 26.07 7.60 14.52
C ILE A 3 24.64 7.10 14.33
N THR A 4 24.10 6.36 15.29
CA THR A 4 22.70 5.95 15.22
C THR A 4 21.87 7.15 15.65
N PRO A 5 21.08 7.79 14.77
CA PRO A 5 20.24 8.90 15.16
C PRO A 5 19.18 8.39 16.16
N CYS A 6 19.01 9.11 17.26
CA CYS A 6 17.92 8.89 18.22
C CYS A 6 16.78 9.86 17.87
N PRO A 7 15.74 9.42 17.13
CA PRO A 7 14.60 10.29 16.83
C PRO A 7 13.83 10.60 18.11
N SER A 8 13.41 11.86 18.27
CA SER A 8 12.48 12.25 19.32
C SER A 8 11.07 11.78 18.98
N PRO A 9 10.30 11.27 19.95
CA PRO A 9 8.92 10.88 19.73
C PRO A 9 8.07 12.09 19.34
N LEU A 10 7.20 11.90 18.36
CA LEU A 10 6.23 12.92 17.96
C LEU A 10 5.15 13.05 19.05
N PRO A 11 4.72 14.27 19.39
CA PRO A 11 3.70 14.51 20.43
C PRO A 11 2.31 14.00 20.03
N SER A 12 2.06 13.83 18.74
CA SER A 12 0.87 13.19 18.17
C SER A 12 1.21 12.58 16.81
N ALA A 13 0.35 11.71 16.30
CA ALA A 13 0.48 11.21 14.93
C ALA A 13 0.49 12.40 13.96
N LEU A 14 1.42 12.41 13.00
CA LEU A 14 1.52 13.46 11.97
C LEU A 14 0.26 13.51 11.08
N ARG A 15 -0.51 12.42 11.05
CA ARG A 15 -1.75 12.28 10.30
C ARG A 15 -2.73 11.46 11.10
N ASP A 16 -4.01 11.70 10.87
CA ASP A 16 -5.10 10.90 11.42
C ASP A 16 -5.05 9.50 10.79
N GLU A 17 -4.96 8.45 11.62
CA GLU A 17 -4.92 7.05 11.16
C GLU A 17 -6.17 6.68 10.36
N SER A 18 -7.33 7.26 10.67
CA SER A 18 -8.56 7.07 9.88
C SER A 18 -8.45 7.65 8.46
N ALA A 19 -7.67 8.73 8.30
CA ALA A 19 -7.34 9.28 7.00
C ALA A 19 -6.33 8.40 6.25
N VAL A 20 -5.41 7.73 6.95
CA VAL A 20 -4.44 6.78 6.37
C VAL A 20 -5.15 5.58 5.77
N GLU A 21 -6.12 5.00 6.50
CA GLU A 21 -6.91 3.87 6.03
C GLU A 21 -7.73 4.23 4.79
N GLY A 22 -8.29 5.44 4.79
CA GLY A 22 -8.97 6.03 3.64
C GLY A 22 -8.07 6.33 2.43
N GLN A 23 -6.78 6.64 2.66
CA GLN A 23 -5.81 6.99 1.62
C GLN A 23 -5.13 5.77 1.01
N ARG A 24 -4.74 4.78 1.83
CA ARG A 24 -4.07 3.55 1.36
C ARG A 24 -5.02 2.66 0.58
N ASN A 25 -6.32 2.68 0.94
CA ASN A 25 -7.41 1.92 0.33
C ASN A 25 -6.93 0.57 -0.25
N LEU A 26 -6.36 -0.28 0.62
CA LEU A 26 -5.91 -1.64 0.28
C LEU A 26 -7.05 -2.50 -0.30
N PHE A 27 -8.30 -2.07 -0.13
CA PHE A 27 -9.51 -2.64 -0.69
C PHE A 27 -9.89 -2.09 -2.07
N CYS A 28 -8.99 -1.35 -2.72
CA CYS A 28 -9.18 -0.91 -4.10
C CYS A 28 -9.16 -2.14 -5.02
N PHE A 29 -10.31 -2.52 -5.56
CA PHE A 29 -10.44 -3.70 -6.43
C PHE A 29 -9.44 -3.68 -7.59
N SER A 30 -9.22 -2.52 -8.20
CA SER A 30 -8.28 -2.34 -9.31
C SER A 30 -7.01 -1.58 -8.88
N TYR A 31 -6.44 -1.89 -7.71
CA TYR A 31 -5.31 -1.16 -7.13
C TYR A 31 -4.16 -0.94 -8.12
N ASP A 32 -3.63 -2.02 -8.72
CA ASP A 32 -2.47 -1.96 -9.62
C ASP A 32 -2.78 -1.15 -10.89
N ALA A 33 -3.95 -1.36 -11.49
CA ALA A 33 -4.37 -0.60 -12.67
C ALA A 33 -4.54 0.89 -12.34
N CYS A 34 -5.08 1.21 -11.16
CA CYS A 34 -5.21 2.58 -10.67
C CYS A 34 -3.86 3.24 -10.38
N LEU A 35 -2.90 2.48 -9.84
CA LEU A 35 -1.55 2.96 -9.60
C LEU A 35 -0.84 3.24 -10.93
N HIS A 36 -0.90 2.30 -11.88
CA HIS A 36 -0.34 2.47 -13.22
C HIS A 36 -0.94 3.68 -13.96
N LEU A 37 -2.26 3.88 -13.86
CA LEU A 37 -2.93 5.01 -14.48
C LEU A 37 -2.42 6.35 -13.93
N ALA A 38 -2.24 6.45 -12.62
CA ALA A 38 -1.74 7.67 -11.98
C ALA A 38 -0.29 7.99 -12.37
N VAL A 39 0.57 6.96 -12.45
CA VAL A 39 1.93 7.12 -12.98
C VAL A 39 1.90 7.59 -14.43
N LYS A 40 1.10 6.95 -15.28
CA LYS A 40 0.97 7.32 -16.70
C LYS A 40 0.45 8.76 -16.90
N ARG A 41 -0.38 9.25 -15.97
CA ARG A 41 -0.95 10.61 -15.99
C ARG A 41 -0.11 11.64 -15.22
N GLY A 42 1.00 11.24 -14.60
CA GLY A 42 1.89 12.15 -13.89
C GLY A 42 1.24 12.84 -12.69
N TRP A 43 0.48 12.11 -11.87
CA TRP A 43 -0.11 12.68 -10.67
C TRP A 43 0.96 12.97 -9.59
N ASP A 44 0.88 14.13 -8.96
CA ASP A 44 1.78 14.51 -7.84
C ASP A 44 1.58 13.66 -6.58
N GLY A 45 0.41 13.00 -6.47
CA GLY A 45 0.08 12.12 -5.36
C GLY A 45 -1.03 11.15 -5.74
N TRP A 46 -1.04 9.99 -5.08
CA TRP A 46 -1.95 8.91 -5.41
C TRP A 46 -2.89 8.56 -4.25
N SER A 47 -4.17 8.40 -4.61
CA SER A 47 -5.16 7.68 -3.81
C SER A 47 -6.14 7.01 -4.75
N CYS A 48 -6.49 5.75 -4.49
CA CYS A 48 -7.49 5.03 -5.28
C CYS A 48 -8.85 5.75 -5.35
N ARG A 49 -9.18 6.64 -4.40
CA ARG A 49 -10.42 7.45 -4.43
C ARG A 49 -10.58 8.28 -5.71
N HIS A 50 -9.48 8.70 -6.33
CA HIS A 50 -9.51 9.50 -7.55
C HIS A 50 -9.42 8.65 -8.82
N CYS A 51 -9.30 7.33 -8.68
CA CYS A 51 -9.15 6.44 -9.82
C CYS A 51 -10.51 6.12 -10.48
N PRO A 52 -10.65 6.32 -11.80
CA PRO A 52 -11.87 5.97 -12.52
C PRO A 52 -12.12 4.45 -12.60
N LEU A 53 -11.11 3.62 -12.35
CA LEU A 53 -11.22 2.15 -12.36
C LEU A 53 -11.62 1.59 -10.98
N ARG A 54 -11.81 2.44 -9.96
CA ARG A 54 -12.06 2.04 -8.57
C ARG A 54 -13.27 1.10 -8.42
N ASP A 55 -14.34 1.38 -9.17
CA ASP A 55 -15.60 0.63 -9.08
C ASP A 55 -15.67 -0.52 -10.11
N GLN A 56 -14.65 -0.69 -10.95
CA GLN A 56 -14.54 -1.85 -11.84
C GLN A 56 -14.09 -3.07 -11.05
N ARG A 57 -15.01 -4.03 -10.92
CA ARG A 57 -14.81 -5.32 -10.23
C ARG A 57 -14.42 -6.45 -11.17
N ASP A 58 -14.24 -6.16 -12.45
CA ASP A 58 -14.00 -7.16 -13.48
C ASP A 58 -12.62 -7.85 -13.34
N CYS A 59 -11.76 -7.35 -12.45
CA CYS A 59 -10.41 -7.85 -12.21
C CYS A 59 -10.07 -7.93 -10.71
N GLU A 60 -11.00 -8.35 -9.84
CA GLU A 60 -10.70 -8.54 -8.41
C GLU A 60 -9.58 -9.58 -8.26
N PRO A 61 -8.36 -9.16 -7.87
CA PRO A 61 -7.27 -10.09 -7.63
C PRO A 61 -7.49 -10.72 -6.26
N ARG A 62 -7.35 -12.04 -6.19
CA ARG A 62 -7.55 -12.82 -4.97
C ARG A 62 -6.29 -12.73 -4.14
N ALA A 63 -6.40 -12.86 -2.82
CA ALA A 63 -5.25 -12.83 -1.93
C ALA A 63 -4.11 -13.79 -2.34
N ARG A 64 -4.45 -14.93 -2.98
CA ARG A 64 -3.49 -15.89 -3.56
C ARG A 64 -2.65 -15.34 -4.71
N ASP A 65 -3.11 -14.30 -5.41
CA ASP A 65 -2.42 -13.72 -6.56
C ASP A 65 -1.24 -12.86 -6.11
N TYR A 66 -1.18 -12.49 -4.82
CA TYR A 66 -0.11 -11.69 -4.20
C TYR A 66 0.61 -12.42 -3.05
N ALA A 67 0.09 -13.56 -2.57
CA ALA A 67 0.68 -14.28 -1.45
C ALA A 67 1.90 -15.09 -1.91
N GLU A 68 3.09 -14.51 -1.79
CA GLU A 68 4.36 -15.23 -1.93
C GLU A 68 4.49 -16.28 -0.80
N SER A 69 4.51 -17.56 -1.16
CA SER A 69 4.76 -18.64 -0.20
C SER A 69 6.19 -18.53 0.32
N ARG A 70 6.37 -18.09 1.58
CA ARG A 70 7.68 -18.17 2.22
C ARG A 70 8.04 -19.65 2.40
N PRO A 71 9.17 -20.12 1.87
CA PRO A 71 9.65 -21.46 2.18
C PRO A 71 9.79 -21.56 3.69
N ARG A 72 9.23 -22.61 4.32
CA ARG A 72 9.64 -22.96 5.68
C ARG A 72 11.13 -23.27 5.57
N THR A 73 11.98 -22.46 6.19
CA THR A 73 13.33 -22.90 6.52
C THR A 73 13.16 -24.15 7.38
N GLN A 74 13.44 -25.32 6.78
CA GLN A 74 13.61 -26.54 7.55
C GLN A 74 14.81 -26.27 8.46
N GLY A 75 14.55 -26.07 9.75
CA GLY A 75 15.58 -26.17 10.76
C GLY A 75 16.15 -27.57 10.66
N HIS A 76 17.38 -27.65 10.14
CA HIS A 76 18.17 -28.86 10.14
C HIS A 76 18.88 -28.89 11.50
N ASP A 77 18.29 -29.60 12.46
CA ASP A 77 18.99 -30.15 13.62
C ASP A 77 19.32 -31.63 13.31
#